data_AF-A0A8D0GI44-F1
#
_entry.id   AF-A0A8D0GI44-F1
#
_cell.length_a   1.000
_cell.length_b   1.000
_cell.length_c   1.000
_cell.angle_alpha   90.00
_cell.angle_beta   90.00
_cell.angle_gamma   90.00
#
_symmetry.space_group_name_H-M   'P 1'
#
loop_
_entity.id
_entity.type
_entity.pdbx_description
1 polymer ?
#
loop_
_entity_poly.entity_id
_entity_poly.type
_entity_poly.pdbx_seq_one_letter_code
_entity_poly.pdbx_strand_id
1 'polypeptide(L)'
;MSDPPKDPKDDSKRPTLLPGQLQFLYDRLCFRCDVECPLIPFQGPDLIKKANGLHGFMNWPRNLLTDSGGFQMVSLVELSEVTEEGVRFRSPYDGEEILLSPEKSIEIQNALGSDIMMQLDDVVSSTVTGPRVEEAMYRSVRWLDRCIAANKRPDEQNLFAIIQGGLDPVLRTKCLEEMTQRDVPGFAIGGLSGGESKDQFWKMVSLSTDRLPREKPRYLMGVGYATDLVVCVALGFDMFDCVFPTRTAWGRRFGSALVPWGSLQLKNKQFAKDFRPIDENCDCPTCQRYSYLQGQDHTTIHKQGILLIQSVEESIIEQRFPQFVQDFMTTMYGSWERCPQWAVDALASVSISLERPPSKNPLDYSNACPLPSPSLPPLSSRD
;
A
#
# COMPACT_ATOMS: atom_id res chain seq x y z
N MET A 1 39.10 26.48 -4.96
CA MET A 1 39.03 25.16 -4.30
C MET A 1 37.74 24.52 -4.76
N SER A 2 37.85 23.61 -5.72
CA SER A 2 36.73 22.81 -6.22
C SER A 2 36.29 21.84 -5.13
N ASP A 3 34.99 21.78 -4.86
CA ASP A 3 34.41 20.76 -3.99
C ASP A 3 34.83 19.36 -4.45
N PRO A 4 35.20 18.45 -3.53
CA PRO A 4 35.54 17.10 -3.91
C PRO A 4 34.32 16.40 -4.53
N PRO A 5 34.53 15.55 -5.55
CA PRO A 5 33.45 14.80 -6.17
C PRO A 5 32.76 13.93 -5.11
N LYS A 6 31.43 13.93 -5.11
CA LYS A 6 30.62 13.03 -4.29
C LYS A 6 31.02 11.59 -4.61
N ASP A 7 31.43 10.86 -3.58
CA ASP A 7 31.73 9.43 -3.66
C ASP A 7 30.60 8.68 -4.41
N PRO A 8 30.92 7.79 -5.36
CA PRO A 8 29.93 6.93 -5.99
C PRO A 8 29.22 6.13 -4.91
N LYS A 9 27.88 6.16 -4.92
CA LYS A 9 27.05 5.44 -3.94
C LYS A 9 27.44 3.96 -3.95
N ASP A 10 28.08 3.50 -2.88
CA ASP A 10 28.32 2.08 -2.61
C ASP A 10 26.97 1.35 -2.51
N ASP A 11 26.57 0.72 -3.63
CA ASP A 11 25.31 0.00 -3.81
C ASP A 11 25.32 -1.40 -3.19
N SER A 12 26.47 -1.83 -2.63
CA SER A 12 26.66 -3.17 -2.03
C SER A 12 25.93 -3.39 -0.69
N LYS A 13 25.23 -2.35 -0.17
CA LYS A 13 24.57 -2.35 1.14
C LYS A 13 23.06 -2.09 1.05
N ARG A 14 22.40 -2.62 0.03
CA ARG A 14 20.92 -2.70 0.03
C ARG A 14 20.50 -3.88 0.92
N PRO A 15 19.58 -3.66 1.89
CA PRO A 15 19.13 -4.73 2.76
C PRO A 15 18.39 -5.75 1.91
N THR A 16 18.93 -6.96 1.84
CA THR A 16 18.36 -8.05 1.05
C THR A 16 17.76 -9.06 2.03
N LEU A 17 16.44 -9.21 2.01
CA LEU A 17 15.80 -10.36 2.64
C LEU A 17 15.92 -11.54 1.68
N LEU A 18 16.41 -12.67 2.18
CA LEU A 18 16.44 -13.89 1.40
C LEU A 18 15.02 -14.45 1.24
N PRO A 19 14.70 -15.12 0.13
CA PRO A 19 13.41 -15.79 -0.09
C PRO A 19 12.99 -16.69 1.08
N GLY A 20 13.91 -17.45 1.68
CA GLY A 20 13.62 -18.28 2.86
C GLY A 20 13.29 -17.48 4.12
N GLN A 21 13.88 -16.29 4.29
CA GLN A 21 13.50 -15.39 5.38
C GLN A 21 12.10 -14.83 5.13
N LEU A 22 11.81 -14.37 3.91
CA LEU A 22 10.47 -13.95 3.53
C LEU A 22 9.45 -15.08 3.75
N GLN A 23 9.75 -16.31 3.36
CA GLN A 23 8.83 -17.43 3.56
C GLN A 23 8.50 -17.67 5.04
N PHE A 24 9.48 -17.52 5.94
CA PHE A 24 9.26 -17.55 7.39
C PHE A 24 8.45 -16.34 7.88
N LEU A 25 8.62 -15.19 7.21
CA LEU A 25 7.87 -14.00 7.55
C LEU A 25 6.41 -14.04 7.10
N TYR A 26 6.14 -14.73 6.00
CA TYR A 26 4.94 -14.58 5.19
C TYR A 26 4.32 -15.94 4.85
N ASP A 27 3.14 -16.24 5.41
CA ASP A 27 2.39 -17.47 5.11
C ASP A 27 1.47 -17.38 3.89
N ARG A 28 1.08 -16.17 3.46
CA ARG A 28 0.09 -15.95 2.38
C ARG A 28 0.42 -14.79 1.41
N LEU A 29 1.62 -14.22 1.47
CA LEU A 29 1.92 -12.97 0.75
C LEU A 29 2.15 -13.18 -0.75
N CYS A 30 1.56 -12.29 -1.56
CA CYS A 30 2.00 -12.01 -2.92
C CYS A 30 3.20 -11.06 -2.88
N PHE A 31 4.35 -11.47 -3.40
CA PHE A 31 5.54 -10.61 -3.42
C PHE A 31 5.52 -9.74 -4.68
N ARG A 32 5.53 -8.41 -4.52
CA ARG A 32 5.75 -7.49 -5.64
C ARG A 32 7.22 -7.53 -6.02
N CYS A 33 7.52 -8.11 -7.17
CA CYS A 33 8.80 -7.90 -7.83
C CYS A 33 8.62 -6.72 -8.77
N ASP A 34 9.20 -5.59 -8.42
CA ASP A 34 9.30 -4.51 -9.39
C ASP A 34 10.19 -4.99 -10.55
N VAL A 35 9.84 -4.63 -11.77
CA VAL A 35 10.72 -4.82 -12.94
C VAL A 35 11.84 -3.77 -12.89
N GLU A 36 12.37 -3.47 -11.70
CA GLU A 36 13.62 -2.71 -11.49
C GLU A 36 14.84 -3.53 -11.93
N CYS A 37 14.61 -4.80 -12.25
CA CYS A 37 15.39 -5.54 -13.24
C CYS A 37 14.69 -5.50 -14.60
N PRO A 38 14.61 -4.38 -15.35
CA PRO A 38 14.28 -4.46 -16.76
C PRO A 38 15.41 -5.21 -17.50
N LEU A 39 16.61 -5.22 -16.96
CA LEU A 39 17.78 -5.68 -17.71
C LEU A 39 18.06 -7.17 -17.63
N ILE A 40 17.57 -7.88 -16.62
CA ILE A 40 17.64 -9.35 -16.65
C ILE A 40 16.76 -9.90 -17.79
N PRO A 41 15.50 -9.46 -17.99
CA PRO A 41 14.70 -9.87 -19.14
C PRO A 41 15.08 -9.19 -20.46
N PHE A 42 15.71 -8.00 -20.48
CA PHE A 42 16.23 -7.42 -21.73
C PHE A 42 17.54 -8.07 -22.19
N GLN A 43 18.41 -8.52 -21.28
CA GLN A 43 19.68 -9.19 -21.62
C GLN A 43 19.60 -10.73 -21.64
N GLY A 44 18.43 -11.32 -21.34
CA GLY A 44 18.26 -12.77 -21.42
C GLY A 44 16.89 -13.29 -20.97
N PRO A 45 15.78 -13.04 -21.69
CA PRO A 45 14.50 -13.66 -21.38
C PRO A 45 14.58 -15.20 -21.47
N ASP A 46 15.50 -15.71 -22.28
CA ASP A 46 15.82 -17.13 -22.39
C ASP A 46 16.48 -17.70 -21.12
N LEU A 47 17.20 -16.88 -20.36
CA LEU A 47 17.83 -17.29 -19.10
C LEU A 47 16.77 -17.52 -18.02
N ILE A 48 15.81 -16.60 -17.90
CA ILE A 48 14.70 -16.72 -16.94
C ILE A 48 13.80 -17.90 -17.34
N LYS A 49 13.52 -18.09 -18.63
CA LYS A 49 12.78 -19.27 -19.12
C LYS A 49 13.47 -20.58 -18.78
N LYS A 50 14.81 -20.65 -18.89
CA LYS A 50 15.61 -21.82 -18.49
C LYS A 50 15.63 -22.06 -16.98
N ALA A 51 15.36 -21.03 -16.17
CA ALA A 51 15.30 -21.11 -14.71
C ALA A 51 13.88 -21.40 -14.16
N ASN A 52 12.96 -21.89 -15.00
CA ASN A 52 11.54 -22.08 -14.65
C ASN A 52 10.83 -20.78 -14.24
N GLY A 53 11.08 -19.69 -14.97
CA GLY A 53 10.47 -18.40 -14.69
C GLY A 53 11.08 -17.71 -13.47
N LEU A 54 10.42 -16.65 -13.02
CA LEU A 54 10.90 -15.83 -11.91
C LEU A 54 10.80 -16.58 -10.56
N HIS A 55 9.77 -17.41 -10.37
CA HIS A 55 9.65 -18.28 -9.19
C HIS A 55 10.86 -19.20 -9.03
N GLY A 56 11.29 -19.88 -10.10
CA GLY A 56 12.45 -20.77 -10.04
C GLY A 56 13.77 -20.01 -9.87
N PHE A 57 13.92 -18.86 -10.54
CA PHE A 57 15.09 -17.99 -10.37
C PHE A 57 15.25 -17.48 -8.94
N MET A 58 14.16 -17.05 -8.31
CA MET A 58 14.15 -16.57 -6.92
C MET A 58 14.05 -17.72 -5.91
N ASN A 59 13.82 -18.96 -6.35
CA ASN A 59 13.41 -20.07 -5.48
C ASN A 59 12.25 -19.66 -4.53
N TRP A 60 11.23 -19.00 -5.10
CA TRP A 60 10.06 -18.49 -4.39
C TRP A 60 8.82 -19.32 -4.73
N PRO A 61 8.26 -20.09 -3.78
CA PRO A 61 7.17 -21.02 -4.05
C PRO A 61 5.76 -20.38 -3.92
N ARG A 62 5.66 -19.07 -3.69
CA ARG A 62 4.38 -18.37 -3.50
C ARG A 62 4.09 -17.40 -4.64
N ASN A 63 2.95 -16.72 -4.56
CA ASN A 63 2.50 -15.80 -5.61
C ASN A 63 3.45 -14.60 -5.78
N LEU A 64 3.55 -14.13 -7.02
CA LEU A 64 4.31 -12.96 -7.46
C LEU A 64 3.40 -11.97 -8.19
N LEU A 65 3.59 -10.68 -7.90
CA LEU A 65 3.05 -9.58 -8.66
C LEU A 65 4.20 -8.87 -9.37
N THR A 66 4.10 -8.64 -10.67
CA THR A 66 5.07 -7.85 -11.43
C THR A 66 4.45 -6.57 -11.94
N ASP A 67 5.14 -5.45 -11.77
CA ASP A 67 4.78 -4.20 -12.44
C ASP A 67 5.11 -4.28 -13.96
N SER A 68 4.58 -3.35 -14.74
CA SER A 68 4.88 -3.17 -16.16
C SER A 68 6.31 -2.72 -16.45
N GLY A 69 6.96 -2.09 -15.47
CA GLY A 69 8.27 -1.45 -15.57
C GLY A 69 8.24 0.01 -16.04
N GLY A 70 7.09 0.51 -16.51
CA GLY A 70 6.97 1.87 -17.06
C GLY A 70 7.30 2.98 -16.04
N PHE A 71 6.72 2.89 -14.84
CA PHE A 71 6.92 3.89 -13.78
C PHE A 71 8.39 4.10 -13.41
N GLN A 72 9.16 3.02 -13.35
CA GLN A 72 10.56 3.04 -12.94
C GLN A 72 11.42 3.67 -14.02
N MET A 73 11.13 3.38 -15.30
CA MET A 73 11.86 3.98 -16.41
C MET A 73 11.63 5.49 -16.49
N VAL A 74 10.39 5.95 -16.28
CA VAL A 74 10.06 7.38 -16.27
C VAL A 74 10.67 8.09 -15.04
N SER A 75 10.71 7.43 -13.88
CA SER A 75 11.21 8.02 -12.64
C SER A 75 12.74 8.04 -12.52
N LEU A 76 13.44 7.09 -13.16
CA LEU A 76 14.89 6.93 -13.05
C LEU A 76 15.67 7.56 -14.20
N VAL A 77 15.05 7.78 -15.36
CA VAL A 77 15.72 8.26 -16.57
C VAL A 77 15.14 9.61 -16.97
N GLU A 78 15.89 10.70 -16.70
CA GLU A 78 15.56 12.07 -17.13
C GLU A 78 15.34 12.20 -18.65
N LEU A 79 15.82 11.22 -19.43
CA LEU A 79 15.74 11.14 -20.90
C LEU A 79 14.66 10.15 -21.38
N SER A 80 13.53 10.04 -20.65
CA SER A 80 12.41 9.22 -21.08
C SER A 80 11.39 10.04 -21.88
N GLU A 81 10.92 9.50 -23.00
CA GLU A 81 9.86 10.08 -23.83
C GLU A 81 8.68 9.12 -23.91
N VAL A 82 7.48 9.62 -23.62
CA VAL A 82 6.24 8.83 -23.72
C VAL A 82 5.50 9.21 -24.98
N THR A 83 5.25 8.23 -25.84
CA THR A 83 4.49 8.38 -27.09
C THR A 83 3.37 7.35 -27.13
N GLU A 84 2.50 7.38 -28.15
CA GLU A 84 1.43 6.36 -28.26
C GLU A 84 1.98 4.94 -28.44
N GLU A 85 3.16 4.79 -29.05
CA GLU A 85 3.81 3.50 -29.27
C GLU A 85 4.21 2.83 -27.95
N GLY A 86 4.67 3.62 -26.98
CA GLY A 86 5.21 3.17 -25.70
C GLY A 86 6.14 4.20 -25.06
N VAL A 87 6.91 3.76 -24.07
CA VAL A 87 7.93 4.56 -23.39
C VAL A 87 9.29 4.30 -24.04
N ARG A 88 9.91 5.34 -24.60
CA ARG A 88 11.31 5.29 -25.05
C ARG A 88 12.22 5.76 -23.92
N PHE A 89 13.27 5.00 -23.64
CA PHE A 89 14.29 5.38 -22.68
C PHE A 89 15.64 4.84 -23.10
N ARG A 90 16.72 5.44 -22.58
CA ARG A 90 18.07 4.89 -22.75
C ARG A 90 18.42 3.98 -21.58
N SER A 91 18.93 2.80 -21.90
CA SER A 91 19.47 1.88 -20.92
C SER A 91 20.59 2.55 -20.12
N PRO A 92 20.55 2.52 -18.78
CA PRO A 92 21.59 3.14 -17.96
C PRO A 92 22.92 2.36 -17.95
N TYR A 93 22.99 1.19 -18.61
CA TYR A 93 24.14 0.28 -18.56
C TYR A 93 24.99 0.37 -19.83
N ASP A 94 24.35 0.34 -21.00
CA ASP A 94 24.99 0.35 -22.32
C ASP A 94 24.59 1.58 -23.17
N GLY A 95 23.59 2.36 -22.74
CA GLY A 95 23.13 3.55 -23.43
C GLY A 95 22.25 3.29 -24.64
N GLU A 96 21.88 2.03 -24.92
CA GLU A 96 20.99 1.68 -26.03
C GLU A 96 19.59 2.24 -25.81
N GLU A 97 18.96 2.67 -26.90
CA GLU A 97 17.58 3.15 -26.87
C GLU A 97 16.62 1.96 -26.91
N ILE A 98 15.77 1.88 -25.90
CA ILE A 98 14.81 0.81 -25.69
C ILE A 98 13.39 1.39 -25.76
N LEU A 99 12.53 0.75 -26.56
CA LEU A 99 11.09 1.02 -26.60
C LEU A 99 10.35 -0.04 -25.79
N LEU A 100 9.71 0.39 -24.71
CA LEU A 100 8.78 -0.43 -23.93
C LEU A 100 7.35 -0.13 -24.35
N SER A 101 6.80 -0.95 -25.23
CA SER A 101 5.38 -0.92 -25.62
C SER A 101 4.52 -1.79 -24.68
N PRO A 102 3.20 -1.60 -24.65
CA PRO A 102 2.26 -2.51 -24.00
C PRO A 102 2.50 -3.99 -24.34
N GLU A 103 2.67 -4.30 -25.63
CA GLU A 103 2.92 -5.68 -26.08
C GLU A 103 4.25 -6.21 -25.53
N LYS A 104 5.30 -5.37 -25.53
CA LYS A 104 6.61 -5.77 -25.02
C LYS A 104 6.60 -5.99 -23.51
N SER A 105 5.92 -5.12 -22.76
CA SER A 105 5.76 -5.28 -21.30
C SER A 105 5.04 -6.58 -20.97
N ILE A 106 3.93 -6.88 -21.67
CA ILE A 106 3.18 -8.11 -21.46
C ILE A 106 3.98 -9.34 -21.90
N GLU A 107 4.74 -9.28 -23.01
CA GLU A 107 5.64 -10.35 -23.42
C GLU A 107 6.67 -10.68 -22.32
N ILE A 108 7.27 -9.64 -21.73
CA ILE A 108 8.23 -9.79 -20.63
C ILE A 108 7.55 -10.44 -19.43
N GLN A 109 6.40 -9.94 -18.98
CA GLN A 109 5.68 -10.48 -17.82
C GLN A 109 5.18 -11.92 -18.08
N ASN A 110 4.81 -12.26 -19.31
CA ASN A 110 4.50 -13.63 -19.73
C ASN A 110 5.70 -14.57 -19.61
N ALA A 111 6.92 -14.08 -19.92
CA ALA A 111 8.15 -14.83 -19.77
C ALA A 111 8.62 -14.94 -18.31
N LEU A 112 8.37 -13.92 -17.48
CA LEU A 112 8.63 -13.96 -16.05
C LEU A 112 7.72 -14.98 -15.34
N GLY A 113 6.46 -15.11 -15.79
CA GLY A 113 5.52 -16.09 -15.24
C GLY A 113 4.98 -15.72 -13.86
N SER A 114 4.80 -14.42 -13.57
CA SER A 114 4.16 -13.92 -12.35
C SER A 114 2.65 -14.21 -12.30
N ASP A 115 2.11 -14.42 -11.12
CA ASP A 115 0.68 -14.76 -10.93
C ASP A 115 -0.25 -13.55 -11.16
N ILE A 116 0.26 -12.34 -10.89
CA ILE A 116 -0.40 -11.06 -11.20
C ILE A 116 0.55 -10.19 -12.02
N MET A 117 0.05 -9.63 -13.11
CA MET A 117 0.79 -8.72 -13.98
C MET A 117 0.06 -7.39 -14.09
N MET A 118 0.81 -6.30 -14.13
CA MET A 118 0.23 -4.95 -14.26
C MET A 118 0.24 -4.51 -15.72
N GLN A 119 -0.80 -3.79 -16.16
CA GLN A 119 -0.78 -3.12 -17.47
C GLN A 119 0.37 -2.11 -17.53
N LEU A 120 0.89 -1.86 -18.74
CA LEU A 120 1.67 -0.66 -18.98
C LEU A 120 0.73 0.55 -19.04
N ASP A 121 1.01 1.59 -18.28
CA ASP A 121 0.25 2.83 -18.21
C ASP A 121 1.13 4.06 -18.41
N ASP A 122 0.48 5.18 -18.77
CA ASP A 122 1.16 6.46 -18.94
C ASP A 122 1.07 7.25 -17.64
N VAL A 123 2.08 7.09 -16.79
CA VAL A 123 2.11 7.68 -15.46
C VAL A 123 2.50 9.15 -15.52
N VAL A 124 1.70 9.99 -14.86
CA VAL A 124 1.97 11.40 -14.64
C VAL A 124 2.02 11.66 -13.14
N SER A 125 2.94 12.51 -12.68
CA SER A 125 3.01 12.92 -11.27
C SER A 125 1.68 13.49 -10.80
N SER A 126 1.26 13.17 -9.57
CA SER A 126 0.00 13.67 -8.98
C SER A 126 -0.03 15.20 -8.84
N THR A 127 1.13 15.85 -8.89
CA THR A 127 1.26 17.32 -8.83
C THR A 127 1.10 18.01 -10.18
N VAL A 128 1.13 17.28 -11.30
CA VAL A 128 0.95 17.85 -12.64
C VAL A 128 -0.53 18.06 -12.89
N THR A 129 -0.86 19.23 -13.44
CA THR A 129 -2.23 19.62 -13.78
C THR A 129 -2.35 19.97 -15.26
N GLY A 130 -3.54 19.82 -15.84
CA GLY A 130 -3.84 20.25 -17.20
C GLY A 130 -3.96 19.09 -18.20
N PRO A 131 -3.92 19.41 -19.52
CA PRO A 131 -4.27 18.46 -20.59
C PRO A 131 -3.44 17.17 -20.60
N ARG A 132 -2.21 17.22 -20.08
CA ARG A 132 -1.31 16.06 -20.00
C ARG A 132 -1.88 14.91 -19.18
N VAL A 133 -2.64 15.21 -18.12
CA VAL A 133 -3.28 14.20 -17.25
C VAL A 133 -4.40 13.48 -17.99
N GLU A 134 -5.22 14.23 -18.74
CA GLU A 134 -6.29 13.68 -19.57
C GLU A 134 -5.72 12.82 -20.71
N GLU A 135 -4.67 13.31 -21.37
CA GLU A 135 -3.95 12.56 -22.41
C GLU A 135 -3.41 11.22 -21.89
N ALA A 136 -2.73 11.24 -20.72
CA ALA A 136 -2.21 10.04 -20.07
C ALA A 136 -3.32 9.05 -19.73
N MET A 137 -4.45 9.55 -19.21
CA MET A 137 -5.59 8.72 -18.84
C MET A 137 -6.15 7.98 -20.05
N TYR A 138 -6.45 8.69 -21.15
CA TYR A 138 -6.96 8.04 -22.36
C TYR A 138 -5.92 7.13 -23.02
N ARG A 139 -4.62 7.50 -22.99
CA ARG A 139 -3.54 6.61 -23.47
C ARG A 139 -3.50 5.31 -22.67
N SER A 140 -3.62 5.40 -21.35
CA SER A 140 -3.64 4.22 -20.47
C SER A 140 -4.84 3.31 -20.75
N VAL A 141 -6.01 3.85 -21.08
CA VAL A 141 -7.17 3.05 -21.53
C VAL A 141 -6.87 2.33 -22.85
N ARG A 142 -6.28 3.00 -23.85
CA ARG A 142 -5.90 2.34 -25.12
C ARG A 142 -4.79 1.29 -24.92
N TRP A 143 -3.87 1.54 -24.01
CA TRP A 143 -2.80 0.62 -23.66
C TRP A 143 -3.31 -0.61 -22.90
N LEU A 144 -4.36 -0.48 -22.09
CA LEU A 144 -5.03 -1.62 -21.48
C LEU A 144 -5.54 -2.61 -22.54
N ASP A 145 -6.24 -2.12 -23.57
CA ASP A 145 -6.77 -2.99 -24.63
C ASP A 145 -5.64 -3.72 -25.38
N ARG A 146 -4.52 -3.04 -25.61
CA ARG A 146 -3.29 -3.64 -26.18
C ARG A 146 -2.68 -4.67 -25.24
N CYS A 147 -2.65 -4.41 -23.94
CA CYS A 147 -2.16 -5.36 -22.94
C CYS A 147 -3.01 -6.63 -22.88
N ILE A 148 -4.34 -6.47 -22.89
CA ILE A 148 -5.30 -7.60 -22.91
C ILE A 148 -5.06 -8.45 -24.16
N ALA A 149 -4.96 -7.83 -25.34
CA ALA A 149 -4.72 -8.54 -26.59
C ALA A 149 -3.35 -9.25 -26.63
N ALA A 150 -2.34 -8.70 -25.95
CA ALA A 150 -1.00 -9.27 -25.90
C ALA A 150 -0.84 -10.42 -24.88
N ASN A 151 -1.76 -10.55 -23.91
CA ASN A 151 -1.64 -11.55 -22.86
C ASN A 151 -1.94 -12.96 -23.41
N LYS A 152 -0.94 -13.83 -23.41
CA LYS A 152 -1.03 -15.20 -23.97
C LYS A 152 -1.35 -16.26 -22.91
N ARG A 153 -1.34 -15.90 -21.62
CA ARG A 153 -1.50 -16.82 -20.49
C ARG A 153 -2.58 -16.36 -19.51
N PRO A 154 -3.80 -15.99 -19.96
CA PRO A 154 -4.85 -15.47 -19.07
C PRO A 154 -5.33 -16.48 -18.02
N ASP A 155 -5.19 -17.78 -18.28
CA ASP A 155 -5.56 -18.85 -17.34
C ASP A 155 -4.52 -19.08 -16.23
N GLU A 156 -3.32 -18.51 -16.38
CA GLU A 156 -2.19 -18.70 -15.44
C GLU A 156 -1.74 -17.39 -14.79
N GLN A 157 -2.00 -16.25 -15.43
CA GLN A 157 -1.54 -14.94 -14.99
C GLN A 157 -2.64 -13.88 -15.08
N ASN A 158 -2.87 -13.17 -13.99
CA ASN A 158 -3.97 -12.21 -13.84
C ASN A 158 -3.52 -10.79 -14.22
N LEU A 159 -4.05 -10.24 -15.31
CA LEU A 159 -3.75 -8.85 -15.73
C LEU A 159 -4.61 -7.85 -14.95
N PHE A 160 -3.99 -6.90 -14.25
CA PHE A 160 -4.68 -5.82 -13.56
C PHE A 160 -4.63 -4.54 -14.40
N ALA A 161 -5.79 -3.89 -14.52
CA ALA A 161 -5.88 -2.53 -15.06
C ALA A 161 -5.46 -1.51 -14.00
N ILE A 162 -4.90 -0.37 -14.40
CA ILE A 162 -4.48 0.72 -13.50
C ILE A 162 -5.31 1.97 -13.80
N ILE A 163 -6.18 2.32 -12.87
CA ILE A 163 -7.01 3.52 -12.95
C ILE A 163 -6.14 4.76 -12.79
N GLN A 164 -6.22 5.64 -13.78
CA GLN A 164 -5.51 6.92 -13.87
C GLN A 164 -6.46 8.11 -13.64
N GLY A 165 -5.98 9.32 -13.90
CA GLY A 165 -6.74 10.58 -13.75
C GLY A 165 -6.22 11.51 -12.66
N GLY A 166 -5.13 11.14 -11.98
CA GLY A 166 -4.48 11.99 -10.98
C GLY A 166 -5.43 12.40 -9.85
N LEU A 167 -5.45 13.70 -9.53
CA LEU A 167 -6.31 14.30 -8.50
C LEU A 167 -7.60 14.91 -9.06
N ASP A 168 -7.90 14.70 -10.34
CA ASP A 168 -9.12 15.20 -10.98
C ASP A 168 -10.25 14.16 -10.85
N PRO A 169 -11.31 14.44 -10.06
CA PRO A 169 -12.41 13.48 -9.87
C PRO A 169 -13.17 13.18 -11.17
N VAL A 170 -13.23 14.12 -12.11
CA VAL A 170 -13.93 13.93 -13.39
C VAL A 170 -13.13 12.97 -14.27
N LEU A 171 -11.82 13.20 -14.40
CA LEU A 171 -10.95 12.32 -15.20
C LEU A 171 -10.86 10.92 -14.59
N ARG A 172 -10.75 10.82 -13.27
CA ARG A 172 -10.71 9.54 -12.56
C ARG A 172 -12.02 8.78 -12.71
N THR A 173 -13.17 9.46 -12.63
CA THR A 173 -14.50 8.86 -12.89
C THR A 173 -14.61 8.32 -14.32
N LYS A 174 -14.19 9.11 -15.32
CA LYS A 174 -14.17 8.65 -16.72
C LYS A 174 -13.27 7.42 -16.90
N CYS A 175 -12.09 7.42 -16.28
CA CYS A 175 -11.17 6.29 -16.34
C CYS A 175 -11.78 5.02 -15.73
N LEU A 176 -12.47 5.15 -14.59
CA LEU A 176 -13.21 4.06 -13.95
C LEU A 176 -14.30 3.52 -14.87
N GLU A 177 -15.14 4.39 -15.43
CA GLU A 177 -16.22 4.01 -16.35
C GLU A 177 -15.71 3.30 -17.61
N GLU A 178 -14.57 3.72 -18.15
CA GLU A 178 -13.95 3.10 -19.31
C GLU A 178 -13.29 1.75 -18.96
N MET A 179 -12.43 1.72 -17.95
CA MET A 179 -11.65 0.52 -17.64
C MET A 179 -12.51 -0.62 -17.08
N THR A 180 -13.58 -0.31 -16.36
CA THR A 180 -14.50 -1.33 -15.82
C THR A 180 -15.36 -2.02 -16.87
N GLN A 181 -15.41 -1.52 -18.11
CA GLN A 181 -16.02 -2.23 -19.24
C GLN A 181 -15.19 -3.43 -19.70
N ARG A 182 -13.90 -3.49 -19.33
CA ARG A 182 -13.00 -4.60 -19.68
C ARG A 182 -13.05 -5.66 -18.58
N ASP A 183 -13.22 -6.91 -18.96
CA ASP A 183 -13.29 -8.03 -18.01
C ASP A 183 -11.88 -8.49 -17.59
N VAL A 184 -11.20 -7.66 -16.80
CA VAL A 184 -9.91 -8.00 -16.19
C VAL A 184 -10.10 -8.56 -14.78
N PRO A 185 -9.22 -9.48 -14.30
CA PRO A 185 -9.34 -10.07 -12.97
C PRO A 185 -9.26 -9.10 -11.78
N GLY A 186 -8.67 -7.91 -11.95
CA GLY A 186 -8.52 -6.95 -10.85
C GLY A 186 -8.17 -5.54 -11.31
N PHE A 187 -8.29 -4.59 -10.38
CA PHE A 187 -8.08 -3.18 -10.63
C PHE A 187 -7.12 -2.57 -9.61
N ALA A 188 -6.16 -1.80 -10.09
CA ALA A 188 -5.25 -1.02 -9.28
C ALA A 188 -5.52 0.48 -9.42
N ILE A 189 -5.15 1.24 -8.39
CA ILE A 189 -5.21 2.68 -8.39
C ILE A 189 -3.79 3.25 -8.48
N GLY A 190 -3.53 3.92 -9.61
CA GLY A 190 -2.27 4.60 -9.89
C GLY A 190 -2.36 6.12 -9.69
N GLY A 191 -1.19 6.76 -9.74
CA GLY A 191 -1.07 8.23 -9.71
C GLY A 191 -1.42 8.87 -8.36
N LEU A 192 -1.33 8.11 -7.27
CA LEU A 192 -1.45 8.58 -5.88
C LEU A 192 -0.14 8.31 -5.12
N SER A 193 0.01 8.89 -3.93
CA SER A 193 1.21 8.87 -3.10
C SER A 193 2.43 9.58 -3.71
N GLY A 194 2.21 10.55 -4.60
CA GLY A 194 3.23 11.30 -5.35
C GLY A 194 3.59 12.66 -4.75
N GLY A 195 3.00 13.03 -3.61
CA GLY A 195 3.23 14.32 -2.93
C GLY A 195 1.99 15.19 -2.79
N GLU A 196 0.81 14.66 -3.14
CA GLU A 196 -0.47 15.34 -2.96
C GLU A 196 -0.85 15.54 -1.48
N SER A 197 -1.83 16.42 -1.25
CA SER A 197 -2.40 16.57 0.09
C SER A 197 -3.16 15.29 0.50
N LYS A 198 -3.07 14.93 1.78
CA LYS A 198 -3.78 13.77 2.32
C LYS A 198 -5.30 13.86 2.15
N ASP A 199 -5.85 15.09 2.16
CA ASP A 199 -7.26 15.34 1.92
C ASP A 199 -7.70 15.00 0.49
N GLN A 200 -6.89 15.36 -0.52
CA GLN A 200 -7.16 14.96 -1.90
C GLN A 200 -6.95 13.45 -2.09
N PHE A 201 -5.91 12.89 -1.46
CA PHE A 201 -5.60 11.46 -1.52
C PHE A 201 -6.80 10.59 -1.11
N TRP A 202 -7.32 10.77 0.11
CA TRP A 202 -8.39 9.89 0.60
C TRP A 202 -9.70 10.06 -0.19
N LYS A 203 -9.98 11.27 -0.71
CA LYS A 203 -11.13 11.52 -1.59
C LYS A 203 -11.02 10.78 -2.91
N MET A 204 -9.83 10.72 -3.52
CA MET A 204 -9.61 9.93 -4.75
C MET A 204 -9.68 8.43 -4.50
N VAL A 205 -9.18 7.96 -3.34
CA VAL A 205 -9.28 6.57 -2.87
C VAL A 205 -10.77 6.17 -2.74
N SER A 206 -11.56 6.95 -1.99
CA SER A 206 -13.01 6.74 -1.82
C SER A 206 -13.79 6.80 -3.13
N LEU A 207 -13.53 7.81 -3.98
CA LEU A 207 -14.17 7.93 -5.30
C LEU A 207 -13.99 6.67 -6.16
N SER A 208 -12.81 6.06 -6.06
CA SER A 208 -12.45 4.88 -6.84
C SER A 208 -13.13 3.62 -6.31
N THR A 209 -13.11 3.38 -5.00
CA THR A 209 -13.70 2.18 -4.40
C THR A 209 -15.22 2.09 -4.54
N ASP A 210 -15.90 3.24 -4.62
CA ASP A 210 -17.34 3.33 -4.87
C ASP A 210 -17.75 2.85 -6.26
N ARG A 211 -16.86 2.95 -7.25
CA ARG A 211 -17.13 2.63 -8.66
C ARG A 211 -16.47 1.35 -9.14
N LEU A 212 -15.44 0.88 -8.43
CA LEU A 212 -14.82 -0.40 -8.76
C LEU A 212 -15.74 -1.57 -8.41
N PRO A 213 -15.74 -2.64 -9.23
CA PRO A 213 -16.50 -3.85 -8.94
C PRO A 213 -16.18 -4.41 -7.54
N ARG A 214 -17.18 -4.93 -6.85
CA ARG A 214 -17.03 -5.41 -5.45
C ARG A 214 -16.48 -6.83 -5.38
N GLU A 215 -16.67 -7.58 -6.45
CA GLU A 215 -16.28 -8.97 -6.63
C GLU A 215 -14.83 -9.13 -7.14
N LYS A 216 -14.15 -8.02 -7.43
CA LYS A 216 -12.77 -8.00 -7.92
C LYS A 216 -11.85 -7.27 -6.94
N PRO A 217 -10.59 -7.74 -6.79
CA PRO A 217 -9.62 -7.13 -5.89
C PRO A 217 -9.25 -5.71 -6.32
N ARG A 218 -9.05 -4.87 -5.31
CA ARG A 218 -8.68 -3.46 -5.43
C ARG A 218 -7.29 -3.25 -4.84
N TYR A 219 -6.35 -2.85 -5.69
CA TYR A 219 -4.95 -2.69 -5.34
C TYR A 219 -4.55 -1.22 -5.26
N LEU A 220 -4.13 -0.74 -4.09
CA LEU A 220 -3.63 0.63 -3.93
C LEU A 220 -2.11 0.65 -3.98
N MET A 221 -1.57 1.22 -5.06
CA MET A 221 -0.14 1.19 -5.32
C MET A 221 0.62 2.25 -4.49
N GLY A 222 1.75 1.87 -3.91
CA GLY A 222 2.70 2.80 -3.27
C GLY A 222 2.31 3.31 -1.88
N VAL A 223 1.30 2.71 -1.23
CA VAL A 223 0.85 3.10 0.12
C VAL A 223 1.33 2.10 1.16
N GLY A 224 2.03 2.59 2.20
CA GLY A 224 2.59 1.71 3.23
C GLY A 224 2.72 2.30 4.63
N TYR A 225 2.22 3.51 4.86
CA TYR A 225 2.16 4.05 6.21
C TYR A 225 1.01 3.39 6.98
N ALA A 226 1.23 3.02 8.24
CA ALA A 226 0.28 2.20 9.01
C ALA A 226 -1.13 2.82 9.06
N THR A 227 -1.24 4.12 9.33
CA THR A 227 -2.53 4.84 9.32
C THR A 227 -3.18 4.83 7.95
N ASP A 228 -2.39 4.97 6.87
CA ASP A 228 -2.92 4.95 5.51
C ASP A 228 -3.50 3.57 5.18
N LEU A 229 -2.82 2.49 5.57
CA LEU A 229 -3.28 1.12 5.36
C LEU A 229 -4.63 0.90 6.06
N VAL A 230 -4.74 1.24 7.35
CA VAL A 230 -5.98 1.05 8.12
C VAL A 230 -7.13 1.86 7.53
N VAL A 231 -6.89 3.13 7.18
CA VAL A 231 -7.92 3.99 6.56
C VAL A 231 -8.32 3.47 5.18
N CYS A 232 -7.36 3.06 4.34
CA CYS A 232 -7.67 2.61 2.99
C CYS A 232 -8.38 1.24 2.97
N VAL A 233 -8.10 0.36 3.95
CA VAL A 233 -8.91 -0.86 4.15
C VAL A 233 -10.35 -0.48 4.53
N ALA A 234 -10.54 0.51 5.41
CA ALA A 234 -11.88 1.00 5.75
C ALA A 234 -12.62 1.60 4.52
N LEU A 235 -11.87 2.17 3.58
CA LEU A 235 -12.40 2.68 2.30
C LEU A 235 -12.62 1.56 1.26
N GLY A 236 -12.19 0.33 1.54
CA GLY A 236 -12.48 -0.86 0.75
C GLY A 236 -11.39 -1.32 -0.20
N PHE A 237 -10.10 -1.13 0.14
CA PHE A 237 -8.96 -1.70 -0.58
C PHE A 237 -8.47 -3.02 0.02
N ASP A 238 -7.96 -3.89 -0.85
CA ASP A 238 -7.62 -5.28 -0.52
C ASP A 238 -6.10 -5.55 -0.59
N MET A 239 -5.39 -4.84 -1.47
CA MET A 239 -3.96 -5.04 -1.72
C MET A 239 -3.20 -3.72 -1.60
N PHE A 240 -1.99 -3.81 -1.06
CA PHE A 240 -1.08 -2.68 -0.88
C PHE A 240 0.35 -3.10 -1.14
N ASP A 241 1.17 -2.17 -1.59
CA ASP A 241 2.61 -2.33 -1.69
C ASP A 241 3.31 -1.03 -1.31
N CYS A 242 4.46 -1.14 -0.65
CA CYS A 242 5.31 0.01 -0.42
C CYS A 242 6.71 -0.42 -0.01
N VAL A 243 7.71 0.32 -0.48
CA VAL A 243 9.10 0.20 0.00
C VAL A 243 9.31 0.86 1.37
N PHE A 244 8.26 1.43 1.99
CA PHE A 244 8.37 2.13 3.28
C PHE A 244 9.00 1.27 4.39
N PRO A 245 8.59 0.00 4.63
CA PRO A 245 9.19 -0.81 5.68
C PRO A 245 10.68 -1.08 5.43
N THR A 246 11.08 -1.40 4.19
CA THR A 246 12.48 -1.68 3.84
C THR A 246 13.35 -0.43 3.86
N ARG A 247 12.83 0.72 3.40
CA ARG A 247 13.52 2.02 3.46
C ARG A 247 13.64 2.57 4.88
N THR A 248 12.62 2.40 5.70
CA THR A 248 12.59 2.86 7.11
C THR A 248 13.48 1.98 7.98
N ALA A 249 13.47 0.67 7.73
CA ALA A 249 14.34 -0.29 8.38
C ALA A 249 15.81 -0.11 7.98
N TRP A 250 16.12 0.51 6.84
CA TRP A 250 17.46 0.57 6.29
C TRP A 250 18.51 1.06 7.32
N GLY A 251 19.28 0.09 7.82
CA GLY A 251 20.11 0.15 9.04
C GLY A 251 20.85 1.47 9.26
N ARG A 252 22.16 1.52 8.95
CA ARG A 252 23.04 2.67 9.27
C ARG A 252 22.56 4.06 8.79
N ARG A 253 21.51 4.24 7.99
CA ARG A 253 21.01 5.56 7.58
C ARG A 253 19.86 6.09 8.46
N PHE A 254 18.79 5.35 8.72
CA PHE A 254 17.68 5.83 9.59
C PHE A 254 17.55 5.07 10.92
N GLY A 255 17.74 3.74 10.93
CA GLY A 255 17.69 2.93 12.15
C GLY A 255 16.33 2.99 12.87
N SER A 256 15.23 3.02 12.11
CA SER A 256 13.88 3.08 12.65
C SER A 256 13.21 1.70 12.61
N ALA A 257 12.52 1.32 13.68
CA ALA A 257 11.71 0.11 13.76
C ALA A 257 10.24 0.47 13.91
N LEU A 258 9.37 -0.16 13.13
CA LEU A 258 7.93 -0.01 13.27
C LEU A 258 7.46 -0.70 14.55
N VAL A 259 6.51 -0.11 15.27
CA VAL A 259 5.90 -0.66 16.49
C VAL A 259 4.41 -0.31 16.49
N PRO A 260 3.54 -0.97 17.27
CA PRO A 260 2.11 -0.68 17.28
C PRO A 260 1.76 0.81 17.51
N TRP A 261 2.60 1.51 18.27
CA TRP A 261 2.45 2.94 18.61
C TRP A 261 3.31 3.87 17.73
N GLY A 262 3.69 3.44 16.52
CA GLY A 262 4.38 4.28 15.53
C GLY A 262 5.74 3.73 15.13
N SER A 263 6.81 4.49 15.38
CA SER A 263 8.17 4.07 15.01
C SER A 263 9.20 4.47 16.06
N LEU A 264 10.16 3.59 16.31
CA LEU A 264 11.25 3.79 17.25
C LEU A 264 12.55 4.08 16.50
N GLN A 265 13.15 5.24 16.75
CA GLN A 265 14.50 5.53 16.28
C GLN A 265 15.54 4.87 17.19
N LEU A 266 15.95 3.65 16.84
CA LEU A 266 16.82 2.81 17.67
C LEU A 266 18.21 3.41 17.91
N LYS A 267 18.64 4.33 17.03
CA LYS A 267 19.90 5.08 17.19
C LYS A 267 19.88 6.09 18.35
N ASN A 268 18.73 6.40 18.91
CA ASN A 268 18.65 7.32 20.04
C ASN A 268 19.41 6.75 21.24
N LYS A 269 20.19 7.61 21.91
CA LYS A 269 21.03 7.24 23.07
C LYS A 269 20.25 6.58 24.20
N GLN A 270 18.94 6.86 24.30
CA GLN A 270 18.05 6.24 25.29
C GLN A 270 18.00 4.71 25.19
N PHE A 271 18.19 4.14 23.99
CA PHE A 271 18.15 2.69 23.76
C PHE A 271 19.52 2.01 23.89
N ALA A 272 20.60 2.77 24.11
CA ALA A 272 21.96 2.22 24.15
C ALA A 272 22.21 1.23 25.30
N LYS A 273 21.37 1.27 26.35
CA LYS A 273 21.42 0.37 27.50
C LYS A 273 20.10 -0.38 27.72
N ASP A 274 19.18 -0.31 26.74
CA ASP A 274 17.90 -1.01 26.82
C ASP A 274 18.04 -2.39 26.18
N PHE A 275 17.97 -3.43 27.01
CA PHE A 275 18.16 -4.82 26.59
C PHE A 275 16.84 -5.51 26.22
N ARG A 276 15.72 -4.79 26.23
CA ARG A 276 14.43 -5.31 25.79
C ARG A 276 14.40 -5.50 24.27
N PRO A 277 13.53 -6.39 23.76
CA PRO A 277 13.29 -6.53 22.32
C PRO A 277 12.60 -5.28 21.76
N ILE A 278 12.58 -5.16 20.43
CA ILE A 278 11.89 -4.06 19.74
C ILE A 278 10.40 -4.00 20.10
N ASP A 279 9.77 -5.17 20.13
CA ASP A 279 8.39 -5.37 20.56
C ASP A 279 8.31 -6.74 21.27
N GLU A 280 7.82 -6.74 22.51
CA GLU A 280 7.67 -7.94 23.34
C GLU A 280 6.57 -8.88 22.83
N ASN A 281 5.63 -8.36 22.05
CA ASN A 281 4.54 -9.15 21.44
C ASN A 281 4.88 -9.65 20.03
N CYS A 282 6.05 -9.30 19.49
CA CYS A 282 6.45 -9.70 18.16
C CYS A 282 7.30 -10.97 18.20
N ASP A 283 6.86 -12.01 17.49
CA ASP A 283 7.52 -13.31 17.42
C ASP A 283 8.65 -13.39 16.37
N CYS A 284 8.99 -12.27 15.72
CA CYS A 284 9.97 -12.28 14.64
C CYS A 284 11.38 -12.64 15.14
N PRO A 285 12.25 -13.19 14.28
CA PRO A 285 13.61 -13.59 14.68
C PRO A 285 14.41 -12.42 15.27
N THR A 286 14.09 -11.19 14.87
CA THR A 286 14.73 -9.98 15.41
C THR A 286 14.37 -9.77 16.88
N CYS A 287 13.08 -9.79 17.21
CA CYS A 287 12.62 -9.60 18.59
C CYS A 287 12.97 -10.77 19.51
N GLN A 288 13.07 -11.99 18.98
CA GLN A 288 13.44 -13.16 19.79
C GLN A 288 14.93 -13.23 20.12
N ARG A 289 15.81 -12.63 19.31
CA ARG A 289 17.27 -12.80 19.42
C ARG A 289 18.04 -11.54 19.77
N TYR A 290 17.49 -10.37 19.49
CA TYR A 290 18.22 -9.12 19.59
C TYR A 290 17.46 -8.09 20.44
N SER A 291 18.20 -7.43 21.32
CA SER A 291 17.73 -6.22 21.99
C SER A 291 17.73 -5.02 21.05
N TYR A 292 17.16 -3.89 21.48
CA TYR A 292 17.15 -2.63 20.72
C TYR A 292 18.52 -2.24 20.12
N LEU A 293 19.62 -2.44 20.87
CA LEU A 293 20.96 -2.10 20.41
C LEU A 293 21.45 -3.02 19.27
N GLN A 294 21.14 -4.30 19.36
CA GLN A 294 21.58 -5.32 18.39
C GLN A 294 20.62 -5.44 17.20
N GLY A 295 19.34 -5.09 17.40
CA GLY A 295 18.29 -5.18 16.39
C GLY A 295 18.37 -4.10 15.32
N GLN A 296 19.23 -3.08 15.46
CA GLN A 296 19.36 -1.96 14.52
C GLN A 296 19.76 -2.39 13.11
N ASP A 297 20.51 -3.48 13.00
CA ASP A 297 20.97 -4.06 11.73
C ASP A 297 20.00 -5.15 11.21
N HIS A 298 18.96 -5.49 11.98
CA HIS A 298 18.02 -6.58 11.71
C HIS A 298 16.55 -6.11 11.66
N THR A 299 16.31 -4.80 11.64
CA THR A 299 14.98 -4.17 11.55
C THR A 299 14.22 -4.55 10.28
N THR A 300 14.91 -4.94 9.20
CA THR A 300 14.24 -5.36 7.95
C THR A 300 13.48 -6.68 8.10
N ILE A 301 13.86 -7.51 9.09
CA ILE A 301 13.21 -8.80 9.40
C ILE A 301 12.02 -8.61 10.38
N HIS A 302 11.82 -7.38 10.88
CA HIS A 302 10.74 -7.07 11.80
C HIS A 302 9.38 -7.05 11.10
N LYS A 303 8.42 -7.84 11.61
CA LYS A 303 7.15 -8.19 10.95
C LYS A 303 6.01 -7.19 11.14
N GLN A 304 6.21 -6.04 11.77
CA GLN A 304 5.08 -5.24 12.27
C GLN A 304 4.05 -4.84 11.21
N GLY A 305 4.48 -4.50 9.99
CA GLY A 305 3.55 -4.19 8.90
C GLY A 305 2.65 -5.38 8.51
N ILE A 306 3.16 -6.61 8.66
CA ILE A 306 2.42 -7.86 8.38
C ILE A 306 1.41 -8.13 9.47
N LEU A 307 1.85 -8.03 10.72
CA LEU A 307 1.00 -8.22 11.90
C LEU A 307 -0.18 -7.24 11.88
N LEU A 308 0.03 -6.02 11.38
CA LEU A 308 -1.02 -5.04 11.19
C LEU A 308 -2.11 -5.54 10.22
N ILE A 309 -1.73 -5.98 9.02
CA ILE A 309 -2.71 -6.44 8.01
C ILE A 309 -3.43 -7.71 8.48
N GLN A 310 -2.72 -8.63 9.15
CA GLN A 310 -3.35 -9.82 9.75
C GLN A 310 -4.38 -9.44 10.82
N SER A 311 -4.03 -8.51 11.71
CA SER A 311 -4.95 -8.04 12.77
C SER A 311 -6.17 -7.32 12.18
N VAL A 312 -5.97 -6.58 11.08
CA VAL A 312 -7.06 -5.96 10.31
C VAL A 312 -7.98 -7.03 9.74
N GLU A 313 -7.44 -8.02 9.03
CA GLU A 313 -8.22 -9.13 8.44
C GLU A 313 -9.02 -9.88 9.52
N GLU A 314 -8.38 -10.28 10.61
CA GLU A 314 -9.03 -10.95 11.74
C GLU A 314 -10.17 -10.10 12.32
N SER A 315 -9.96 -8.80 12.50
CA SER A 315 -10.99 -7.92 13.03
C SER A 315 -12.20 -7.74 12.10
N ILE A 316 -12.00 -7.86 10.78
CA ILE A 316 -13.08 -7.85 9.78
C ILE A 316 -13.86 -9.17 9.86
N ILE A 317 -13.15 -10.31 9.89
CA ILE A 317 -13.75 -11.64 10.02
C ILE A 317 -14.57 -11.74 11.31
N GLU A 318 -14.05 -11.22 12.42
CA GLU A 318 -14.69 -11.20 13.74
C GLU A 318 -15.72 -10.07 13.91
N GLN A 319 -16.04 -9.32 12.85
CA GLN A 319 -17.07 -8.26 12.86
C GLN A 319 -16.82 -7.16 13.91
N ARG A 320 -15.54 -6.85 14.19
CA ARG A 320 -15.11 -5.83 15.15
C ARG A 320 -14.16 -4.78 14.57
N PHE A 321 -14.11 -4.66 13.25
CA PHE A 321 -13.21 -3.74 12.56
C PHE A 321 -13.32 -2.26 13.01
N PRO A 322 -14.52 -1.67 13.23
CA PRO A 322 -14.60 -0.31 13.76
C PRO A 322 -13.93 -0.13 15.13
N GLN A 323 -14.06 -1.12 16.02
CA GLN A 323 -13.40 -1.10 17.33
C GLN A 323 -11.88 -1.21 17.17
N PHE A 324 -11.41 -2.09 16.27
CA PHE A 324 -9.99 -2.20 15.94
C PHE A 324 -9.42 -0.86 15.46
N VAL A 325 -10.12 -0.14 14.58
CA VAL A 325 -9.67 1.18 14.09
C VAL A 325 -9.56 2.18 15.25
N GLN A 326 -10.56 2.24 16.14
CA GLN A 326 -10.54 3.12 17.30
C GLN A 326 -9.35 2.83 18.24
N ASP A 327 -9.10 1.55 18.52
CA ASP A 327 -8.00 1.11 19.38
C ASP A 327 -6.64 1.38 18.73
N PHE A 328 -6.51 1.13 17.42
CA PHE A 328 -5.32 1.45 16.64
C PHE A 328 -5.00 2.94 16.66
N MET A 329 -5.99 3.80 16.37
CA MET A 329 -5.82 5.25 16.34
C MET A 329 -5.47 5.80 17.72
N THR A 330 -6.11 5.29 18.77
CA THR A 330 -5.79 5.66 20.15
C THR A 330 -4.37 5.22 20.53
N THR A 331 -3.94 4.03 20.11
CA THR A 331 -2.58 3.53 20.39
C THR A 331 -1.52 4.33 19.63
N MET A 332 -1.78 4.70 18.38
CA MET A 332 -0.83 5.41 17.52
C MET A 332 -0.68 6.89 17.90
N TYR A 333 -1.76 7.56 18.31
CA TYR A 333 -1.77 9.00 18.55
C TYR A 333 -2.01 9.40 20.02
N GLY A 334 -2.29 8.43 20.90
CA GLY A 334 -2.57 8.61 22.32
C GLY A 334 -4.01 9.04 22.64
N SER A 335 -4.66 9.79 21.75
CA SER A 335 -6.07 10.17 21.84
C SER A 335 -6.66 10.45 20.46
N TRP A 336 -7.98 10.42 20.34
CA TRP A 336 -8.68 10.73 19.08
C TRP A 336 -8.45 12.17 18.62
N GLU A 337 -8.32 13.13 19.54
CA GLU A 337 -8.05 14.56 19.28
C GLU A 337 -6.70 14.80 18.59
N ARG A 338 -5.76 13.86 18.75
CA ARG A 338 -4.41 13.92 18.15
C ARG A 338 -4.32 13.21 16.80
N CYS A 339 -5.41 12.58 16.37
CA CYS A 339 -5.46 11.92 15.08
C CYS A 339 -5.39 12.96 13.95
N PRO A 340 -4.72 12.66 12.82
CA PRO A 340 -4.72 13.55 11.67
C PRO A 340 -6.14 13.80 11.15
N GLN A 341 -6.51 15.06 10.92
CA GLN A 341 -7.87 15.44 10.51
C GLN A 341 -8.33 14.69 9.26
N TRP A 342 -7.46 14.53 8.26
CA TRP A 342 -7.79 13.80 7.03
C TRP A 342 -8.23 12.35 7.28
N ALA A 343 -7.67 11.69 8.31
CA ALA A 343 -8.01 10.32 8.64
C ALA A 343 -9.33 10.26 9.42
N VAL A 344 -9.59 11.26 10.27
CA VAL A 344 -10.90 11.42 10.94
C VAL A 344 -12.00 11.60 9.90
N ASP A 345 -11.79 12.50 8.93
CA ASP A 345 -12.77 12.79 7.87
C ASP A 345 -13.01 11.57 6.97
N ALA A 346 -11.93 10.88 6.58
CA ALA A 346 -12.02 9.66 5.77
C ALA A 346 -12.78 8.54 6.49
N LEU A 347 -12.49 8.28 7.77
CA LEU A 347 -13.18 7.26 8.54
C LEU A 347 -14.65 7.61 8.81
N ALA A 348 -14.93 8.88 9.08
CA ALA A 348 -16.30 9.37 9.24
C ALA A 348 -17.12 9.17 7.96
N SER A 349 -16.51 9.32 6.77
CA SER A 349 -17.18 9.09 5.48
C SER A 349 -17.72 7.67 5.31
N VAL A 350 -17.13 6.69 6.01
CA VAL A 350 -17.55 5.28 6.04
C VAL A 350 -18.15 4.86 7.38
N SER A 351 -18.69 5.82 8.13
CA SER A 351 -19.41 5.60 9.41
C SER A 351 -18.56 5.02 10.55
N ILE A 352 -17.24 5.23 10.53
CA ILE A 352 -16.35 4.91 11.66
C ILE A 352 -16.04 6.21 12.40
N SER A 353 -16.69 6.41 13.56
CA SER A 353 -16.37 7.52 14.45
C SER A 353 -15.23 7.16 15.39
N LEU A 354 -14.27 8.07 15.56
CA LEU A 354 -13.18 7.96 16.55
C LEU A 354 -13.56 8.56 17.90
N GLU A 355 -14.64 9.34 17.97
CA GLU A 355 -15.18 9.80 19.23
C GLU A 355 -15.84 8.62 19.96
N ARG A 356 -15.36 8.30 21.17
CA ARG A 356 -16.14 7.44 22.06
C ARG A 356 -17.40 8.21 22.43
N PRO A 357 -18.62 7.69 22.15
CA PRO A 357 -19.81 8.29 22.74
C PRO A 357 -19.60 8.33 24.26
N PRO A 358 -19.97 9.42 24.96
CA PRO A 358 -19.79 9.51 26.39
C PRO A 358 -20.38 8.24 27.01
N SER A 359 -19.56 7.52 27.78
CA SER A 359 -20.02 6.34 28.50
C SER A 359 -21.29 6.74 29.23
N LYS A 360 -22.43 6.13 28.88
CA LYS A 360 -23.58 6.18 29.77
C LYS A 360 -23.11 5.52 31.05
N ASN A 361 -22.71 6.32 32.04
CA ASN A 361 -22.57 5.86 33.41
C ASN A 361 -23.88 5.14 33.74
N PRO A 362 -23.86 3.89 34.24
CA PRO A 362 -25.06 3.23 34.72
C PRO A 362 -25.68 3.90 35.97
N LEU A 363 -25.25 5.12 36.32
CA LEU A 363 -25.62 5.85 37.53
C LEU A 363 -25.71 7.35 37.23
N ASP A 364 -26.66 7.76 36.40
CA ASP A 364 -27.17 9.13 36.43
C ASP A 364 -28.67 9.09 36.70
N TYR A 365 -29.02 8.95 37.97
CA TYR A 365 -30.39 9.10 38.48
C TYR A 365 -30.69 10.57 38.82
N SER A 366 -30.14 11.55 38.10
CA SER A 366 -30.47 12.97 38.35
C SER A 366 -31.69 13.49 37.58
N ASN A 367 -32.30 12.68 36.72
CA ASN A 367 -33.58 13.00 36.06
C ASN A 367 -34.61 11.89 36.24
N ALA A 368 -34.95 11.56 37.49
CA ALA A 368 -36.21 10.91 37.78
C ALA A 368 -37.34 11.94 37.58
N CYS A 369 -38.13 11.77 36.52
CA CYS A 369 -39.45 12.38 36.41
C CYS A 369 -40.21 12.17 37.73
N PRO A 370 -40.78 13.22 38.37
CA PRO A 370 -41.59 13.00 39.55
C PRO A 370 -42.85 12.24 39.12
N LEU A 371 -42.96 10.99 39.55
CA LEU A 371 -44.20 10.24 39.44
C LEU A 371 -45.31 11.05 40.17
N PRO A 372 -46.53 11.15 39.60
CA PRO A 372 -47.62 11.82 40.26
C PRO A 372 -47.96 11.09 41.56
N SER A 373 -48.05 11.85 42.65
CA SER A 373 -48.45 11.37 43.97
C SER A 373 -49.84 10.72 43.90
N PRO A 374 -50.05 9.53 44.50
CA PRO A 374 -51.37 8.94 44.56
C PRO A 374 -52.24 9.76 45.53
N SER A 375 -53.31 10.35 45.01
CA SER A 375 -54.37 10.96 45.80
C SER A 375 -55.07 9.89 46.65
N LEU A 376 -54.92 9.99 47.97
CA LEU A 376 -55.74 9.25 48.92
C LEU A 376 -57.18 9.80 48.88
N PRO A 377 -58.22 8.94 48.81
CA PRO A 377 -59.60 9.41 48.92
C PRO A 377 -59.89 9.81 50.37
N PRO A 378 -60.78 10.79 50.62
CA PRO A 378 -61.08 11.25 51.97
C PRO A 378 -61.84 10.17 52.74
N LEU A 379 -61.39 9.92 53.97
CA LEU A 379 -62.09 9.10 54.96
C LEU A 379 -63.45 9.73 55.27
N SER A 380 -64.52 8.97 55.04
CA SER A 380 -65.86 9.28 55.50
C SER A 380 -65.92 9.24 57.03
N SER A 381 -66.32 10.33 57.67
CA SER A 381 -66.92 10.28 59.01
C SER A 381 -68.34 9.71 58.90
N ARG A 382 -68.67 8.73 59.74
CA ARG A 382 -70.07 8.48 60.09
C ARG A 382 -70.42 9.39 61.27
N ASP A 383 -71.61 9.97 61.15
CA ASP A 383 -72.33 10.95 61.99
C ASP A 383 -71.90 12.42 61.85
#